data_AF-A0A2E2TK05-F1
#
_entry.id   AF-A0A2E2TK05-F1
#
_cell.length_a   1.000
_cell.length_b   1.000
_cell.length_c   1.000
_cell.angle_alpha   90.00
_cell.angle_beta   90.00
_cell.angle_gamma   90.00
#
_symmetry.space_group_name_H-M   'P 1'
#
loop_
_entity.id
_entity.type
_entity.pdbx_description
1 polymer ?
#
loop_
_entity_poly.entity_id
_entity_poly.type
_entity_poly.pdbx_seq_one_letter_code
_entity_poly.pdbx_strand_id
1 'polypeptide(L)'
;MTKKDFYQDQVKLLLDVLPVIQKDSRFALKGGTAINLFYRDMPRLSVDIDLTYLPIEPRDVFLDNLSSAMLNFSEELKSLGLIVDERRVGQHVIKLIVSDDKVGIKVEPNTILRGTVFNPIEKSLSESTENIFLQSQKMKMLSFEDLFAGKICAALDRQHPRDLFDIRLLLDNEGFTPELRKAFIIYLASSPRPMSELLLPNELDLGQKYHEEFVDMTEHEISYESLLDTRKELINLVHSSIEPEEKEFLISLKQGEPNWQLLSLPNISELPAIQWKLQNIQKMSEVKKQAALAKLKEVLGV
;
A
#
# COMPACT_ATOMS: atom_id res chain seq x y z
N MET A 1 9.11 7.15 -29.55
CA MET A 1 8.15 6.48 -28.65
C MET A 1 7.52 7.56 -27.80
N THR A 2 6.19 7.68 -27.78
CA THR A 2 5.53 8.64 -26.88
C THR A 2 5.64 8.15 -25.45
N LYS A 3 5.46 9.04 -24.47
CA LYS A 3 5.40 8.67 -23.05
C LYS A 3 4.33 7.61 -22.79
N LYS A 4 3.17 7.71 -23.48
CA LYS A 4 2.08 6.73 -23.43
C LYS A 4 2.49 5.36 -23.98
N ASP A 5 3.19 5.30 -25.11
CA ASP A 5 3.66 4.03 -25.69
C ASP A 5 4.63 3.31 -24.74
N PHE A 6 5.57 4.06 -24.16
CA PHE A 6 6.53 3.51 -23.19
C PHE A 6 5.82 2.89 -21.97
N TYR A 7 4.79 3.56 -21.44
CA TYR A 7 4.02 3.03 -20.33
C TYR A 7 3.17 1.83 -20.70
N GLN A 8 2.56 1.81 -21.89
CA GLN A 8 1.84 0.62 -22.36
C GLN A 8 2.77 -0.58 -22.48
N ASP A 9 4.00 -0.39 -22.95
CA ASP A 9 5.01 -1.45 -22.97
C ASP A 9 5.40 -1.89 -21.55
N GLN A 10 5.52 -0.97 -20.58
CA GLN A 10 5.71 -1.35 -19.17
C GLN A 10 4.54 -2.16 -18.60
N VAL A 11 3.29 -1.81 -18.93
CA VAL A 11 2.13 -2.57 -18.47
C VAL A 11 2.11 -3.96 -19.11
N LYS A 12 2.45 -4.11 -20.39
CA LYS A 12 2.60 -5.43 -21.02
C LYS A 12 3.64 -6.28 -20.30
N LEU A 13 4.83 -5.74 -20.06
CA LEU A 13 5.87 -6.43 -19.30
C LEU A 13 5.38 -6.81 -17.90
N LEU A 14 4.65 -5.93 -17.23
CA LEU A 14 4.04 -6.22 -15.93
C LEU A 14 3.07 -7.39 -16.01
N LEU A 15 2.17 -7.41 -16.99
CA LEU A 15 1.22 -8.49 -17.16
C LEU A 15 1.90 -9.81 -17.53
N ASP A 16 3.03 -9.78 -18.25
CA ASP A 16 3.83 -10.98 -18.54
C ASP A 16 4.56 -11.52 -17.29
N VAL A 17 4.88 -10.66 -16.32
CA VAL A 17 5.55 -11.03 -15.06
C VAL A 17 4.57 -11.57 -14.01
N LEU A 18 3.34 -11.08 -13.97
CA LEU A 18 2.34 -11.45 -12.96
C LEU A 18 2.05 -12.97 -12.87
N PRO A 19 1.96 -13.74 -13.97
CA PRO A 19 1.76 -15.19 -13.92
C PRO A 19 2.85 -15.97 -13.17
N VAL A 20 4.10 -15.50 -13.22
CA VAL A 20 5.21 -16.12 -12.45
C VAL A 20 4.98 -15.91 -10.95
N ILE A 21 4.62 -14.69 -10.56
CA ILE A 21 4.39 -14.32 -9.17
C ILE A 21 3.16 -15.05 -8.60
N GLN A 22 2.09 -15.16 -9.39
CA GLN A 22 0.83 -15.77 -8.98
C GLN A 22 0.95 -17.24 -8.56
N LYS A 23 1.99 -17.96 -9.04
CA LYS A 23 2.26 -19.36 -8.65
C LYS A 23 2.60 -19.49 -7.17
N ASP A 24 3.12 -18.44 -6.54
CA ASP A 24 3.47 -18.46 -5.13
C ASP A 24 2.36 -17.88 -4.26
N SER A 25 1.65 -18.79 -3.58
CA SER A 25 0.51 -18.45 -2.73
C SER A 25 0.84 -17.53 -1.55
N ARG A 26 2.13 -17.33 -1.21
CA ARG A 26 2.59 -16.49 -0.10
C ARG A 26 2.49 -15.00 -0.39
N PHE A 27 2.25 -14.59 -1.64
CA PHE A 27 2.16 -13.18 -2.02
C PHE A 27 0.74 -12.78 -2.41
N ALA A 28 0.42 -11.52 -2.12
CA ALA A 28 -0.76 -10.86 -2.63
C ALA A 28 -0.38 -9.53 -3.27
N LEU A 29 -0.95 -9.23 -4.44
CA LEU A 29 -0.78 -7.96 -5.12
C LEU A 29 -1.39 -6.82 -4.31
N LYS A 30 -0.69 -5.69 -4.28
CA LYS A 30 -1.16 -4.45 -3.65
C LYS A 30 -0.82 -3.19 -4.47
N GLY A 31 -1.07 -2.04 -3.86
CA GLY A 31 -0.59 -0.76 -4.36
C GLY A 31 -1.37 -0.25 -5.58
N GLY A 32 -0.72 0.63 -6.34
CA GLY A 32 -1.35 1.28 -7.48
C GLY A 32 -1.79 0.30 -8.57
N THR A 33 -1.03 -0.77 -8.78
CA THR A 33 -1.28 -1.74 -9.86
C THR A 33 -2.49 -2.60 -9.56
N ALA A 34 -2.64 -3.06 -8.31
CA ALA A 34 -3.87 -3.70 -7.85
C ALA A 34 -5.10 -2.81 -8.09
N ILE A 35 -5.01 -1.52 -7.73
CA ILE A 35 -6.14 -0.59 -7.87
C ILE A 35 -6.45 -0.34 -9.36
N ASN A 36 -5.43 -0.04 -10.18
CA ASN A 36 -5.64 0.42 -11.56
C ASN A 36 -5.97 -0.70 -12.55
N LEU A 37 -5.38 -1.88 -12.41
CA LEU A 37 -5.56 -2.96 -13.40
C LEU A 37 -6.69 -3.94 -13.04
N PHE A 38 -7.10 -3.98 -11.76
CA PHE A 38 -8.09 -4.95 -11.28
C PHE A 38 -9.34 -4.26 -10.74
N TYR A 39 -9.23 -3.21 -9.91
CA TYR A 39 -10.39 -2.54 -9.30
C TYR A 39 -11.01 -1.41 -10.12
N ARG A 40 -10.24 -0.85 -11.06
CA ARG A 40 -10.64 0.28 -11.89
C ARG A 40 -10.34 -0.05 -13.35
N ASP A 41 -10.93 0.73 -14.25
CA ASP A 41 -10.71 0.60 -15.69
C ASP A 41 -9.50 1.42 -16.17
N MET A 42 -8.36 1.26 -15.47
CA MET A 42 -7.10 1.99 -15.73
C MET A 42 -7.20 3.52 -15.83
N PRO A 43 -7.84 4.20 -14.86
CA PRO A 43 -8.03 5.66 -14.90
C PRO A 43 -6.70 6.44 -14.86
N ARG A 44 -5.62 5.78 -14.43
CA ARG A 44 -4.25 6.27 -14.53
C ARG A 44 -3.23 5.14 -14.68
N LEU A 45 -2.01 5.50 -15.03
CA LEU A 45 -0.89 4.57 -15.21
C LEU A 45 -0.31 4.09 -13.87
N SER A 46 0.03 2.80 -13.78
CA SER A 46 0.74 2.18 -12.65
C SER A 46 1.58 1.00 -13.15
N VAL A 47 2.89 1.01 -12.87
CA VAL A 47 3.86 0.11 -13.52
C VAL A 47 4.79 -0.65 -12.57
N ASP A 48 4.58 -0.52 -11.26
CA ASP A 48 5.33 -1.29 -10.26
C ASP A 48 4.47 -2.44 -9.71
N ILE A 49 5.06 -3.60 -9.46
CA ILE A 49 4.41 -4.74 -8.79
C ILE A 49 4.76 -4.67 -7.30
N ASP A 50 3.87 -4.08 -6.52
CA ASP A 50 3.96 -4.08 -5.06
C ASP A 50 3.30 -5.34 -4.49
N LEU A 51 3.98 -6.04 -3.57
CA LEU A 51 3.48 -7.28 -2.97
C LEU A 51 3.41 -7.19 -1.44
N THR A 52 2.40 -7.82 -0.85
CA THR A 52 2.38 -8.18 0.57
C THR A 52 2.74 -9.65 0.72
N TYR A 53 3.68 -9.94 1.61
CA TYR A 53 3.96 -11.30 2.06
C TYR A 53 2.95 -11.71 3.13
N LEU A 54 2.18 -12.77 2.88
CA LEU A 54 1.03 -13.18 3.68
C LEU A 54 1.41 -13.97 4.94
N PRO A 55 2.35 -14.93 4.91
CA PRO A 55 2.69 -15.67 6.13
C PRO A 55 3.24 -14.77 7.24
N ILE A 56 2.71 -14.95 8.45
CA ILE A 56 3.22 -14.33 9.66
C ILE A 56 4.23 -15.28 10.28
N GLU A 57 5.50 -14.93 10.14
CA GLU A 57 6.62 -15.73 10.64
C GLU A 57 7.74 -14.84 11.20
N PRO A 58 8.66 -15.40 12.03
CA PRO A 58 9.83 -14.69 12.54
C PRO A 58 10.62 -14.00 11.42
N ARG A 59 11.27 -12.88 11.74
CA ARG A 59 11.86 -11.98 10.74
C ARG A 59 12.95 -12.65 9.91
N ASP A 60 13.80 -13.44 10.54
CA ASP A 60 14.86 -14.24 9.91
C ASP A 60 14.28 -15.26 8.93
N VAL A 61 13.32 -16.08 9.40
CA VAL A 61 12.62 -17.07 8.56
C VAL A 61 11.93 -16.41 7.37
N PHE A 62 11.26 -15.27 7.61
CA PHE A 62 10.65 -14.47 6.56
C PHE A 62 11.63 -14.00 5.50
N LEU A 63 12.79 -13.48 5.91
CA LEU A 63 13.78 -12.97 4.96
C LEU A 63 14.38 -14.10 4.10
N ASP A 64 14.62 -15.27 4.70
CA ASP A 64 15.07 -16.46 3.97
C ASP A 64 14.01 -16.95 2.97
N ASN A 65 12.75 -17.02 3.40
CA ASN A 65 11.63 -17.45 2.55
C ASN A 65 11.34 -16.46 1.43
N LEU A 66 11.37 -15.15 1.73
CA LEU A 66 11.25 -14.07 0.75
C LEU A 66 12.36 -14.18 -0.28
N SER A 67 13.62 -14.25 0.16
CA SER A 67 14.77 -14.32 -0.75
C SER A 67 14.70 -15.55 -1.65
N SER A 68 14.29 -16.70 -1.10
CA SER A 68 14.12 -17.92 -1.88
C SER A 68 13.02 -17.77 -2.94
N ALA A 69 11.88 -17.15 -2.59
CA ALA A 69 10.82 -16.87 -3.56
C ALA A 69 11.28 -15.93 -4.68
N MET A 70 11.97 -14.85 -4.32
CA MET A 70 12.46 -13.85 -5.27
C MET A 70 13.52 -14.43 -6.22
N LEU A 71 14.35 -15.36 -5.75
CA LEU A 71 15.29 -16.10 -6.59
C LEU A 71 14.56 -17.04 -7.56
N ASN A 72 13.55 -17.77 -7.11
CA ASN A 72 12.73 -18.61 -7.98
C ASN A 72 12.04 -17.78 -9.07
N PHE A 73 11.47 -16.62 -8.72
CA PHE A 73 10.91 -15.68 -9.71
C PHE A 73 11.99 -15.22 -10.69
N SER A 74 13.17 -14.84 -10.19
CA SER A 74 14.29 -14.40 -11.03
C SER A 74 14.70 -15.47 -12.04
N GLU A 75 14.86 -16.73 -11.61
CA GLU A 75 15.21 -17.85 -12.49
C GLU A 75 14.14 -18.11 -13.55
N GLU A 76 12.87 -18.12 -13.15
CA GLU A 76 11.76 -18.35 -14.09
C GLU A 76 11.65 -17.21 -15.11
N LEU A 77 11.71 -15.96 -14.67
CA LEU A 77 11.66 -14.79 -15.54
C LEU A 77 12.85 -14.75 -16.52
N LYS A 78 14.06 -15.10 -16.07
CA LYS A 78 15.23 -15.24 -16.95
C LYS A 78 15.00 -16.35 -18.00
N SER A 79 14.35 -17.45 -17.64
CA SER A 79 14.02 -18.53 -18.57
C SER A 79 13.01 -18.11 -19.65
N LEU A 80 12.20 -17.10 -19.38
CA LEU A 80 11.29 -16.46 -20.34
C LEU A 80 11.98 -15.42 -21.23
N GLY A 81 13.30 -15.23 -21.09
CA GLY A 81 14.10 -14.30 -21.89
C GLY A 81 14.15 -12.87 -21.34
N LEU A 82 13.62 -12.63 -20.13
CA LEU A 82 13.69 -11.32 -19.48
C LEU A 82 15.04 -11.11 -18.78
N ILE A 83 15.45 -9.86 -18.68
CA ILE A 83 16.62 -9.45 -17.90
C ILE A 83 16.15 -9.17 -16.47
N VAL A 84 16.80 -9.80 -15.48
CA VAL A 84 16.44 -9.62 -14.07
C VAL A 84 17.67 -9.24 -13.26
N ASP A 85 17.57 -8.10 -12.57
CA ASP A 85 18.55 -7.59 -11.63
C ASP A 85 18.02 -7.74 -10.18
N GLU A 86 18.73 -8.56 -9.42
CA GLU A 86 18.39 -8.95 -8.05
C GLU A 86 18.98 -7.96 -7.03
N ARG A 87 18.11 -7.17 -6.40
CA ARG A 87 18.51 -6.21 -5.38
C ARG A 87 18.51 -6.86 -4.00
N ARG A 88 19.67 -6.80 -3.35
CA ARG A 88 19.94 -7.45 -2.06
C ARG A 88 20.10 -6.47 -0.91
N VAL A 89 19.70 -6.92 0.28
CA VAL A 89 20.06 -6.31 1.57
C VAL A 89 20.70 -7.40 2.42
N GLY A 90 22.00 -7.24 2.73
CA GLY A 90 22.78 -8.34 3.28
C GLY A 90 22.82 -9.50 2.27
N GLN A 91 22.45 -10.70 2.73
CA GLN A 91 22.41 -11.90 1.87
C GLN A 91 21.09 -12.08 1.10
N HIS A 92 20.02 -11.39 1.52
CA HIS A 92 18.66 -11.64 1.05
C HIS A 92 18.30 -10.78 -0.16
N VAL A 93 17.72 -11.40 -1.18
CA VAL A 93 17.07 -10.71 -2.32
C VAL A 93 15.71 -10.21 -1.86
N ILE A 94 15.48 -8.90 -1.95
CA ILE A 94 14.24 -8.26 -1.48
C ILE A 94 13.45 -7.55 -2.58
N LYS A 95 14.04 -7.41 -3.77
CA LYS A 95 13.46 -6.67 -4.88
C LYS A 95 14.07 -7.16 -6.19
N LEU A 96 13.24 -7.25 -7.23
CA LEU A 96 13.70 -7.49 -8.59
C LEU A 96 13.47 -6.24 -9.43
N ILE A 97 14.43 -5.91 -10.27
CA ILE A 97 14.21 -5.04 -11.43
C ILE A 97 14.14 -5.98 -12.64
N VAL A 98 12.99 -6.02 -13.29
CA VAL A 98 12.72 -6.90 -14.42
C VAL A 98 12.58 -6.03 -15.66
N SER A 99 13.27 -6.37 -16.74
CA SER A 99 13.26 -5.59 -17.97
C SER A 99 13.32 -6.46 -19.21
N ASP A 100 12.78 -5.95 -20.31
CA ASP A 100 13.05 -6.43 -21.67
C ASP A 100 14.07 -5.49 -22.35
N ASP A 101 14.10 -5.47 -23.69
CA ASP A 101 14.97 -4.60 -24.48
C ASP A 101 14.53 -3.12 -24.50
N LYS A 102 13.33 -2.80 -24.02
CA LYS A 102 12.69 -1.48 -24.14
C LYS A 102 12.42 -0.83 -22.79
N VAL A 103 11.89 -1.59 -21.84
CA VAL A 103 11.28 -1.10 -20.61
C VAL A 103 11.67 -1.94 -19.41
N GLY A 104 11.51 -1.38 -18.21
CA GLY A 104 11.72 -2.10 -16.97
C GLY A 104 10.67 -1.75 -15.91
N ILE A 105 10.38 -2.73 -15.05
CA ILE A 105 9.46 -2.63 -13.92
C ILE A 105 10.11 -3.15 -12.64
N LYS A 106 9.49 -2.87 -11.50
CA LYS A 106 9.95 -3.37 -10.20
C LYS A 106 8.98 -4.41 -9.66
N VAL A 107 9.53 -5.45 -9.03
CA VAL A 107 8.80 -6.38 -8.15
C VAL A 107 9.30 -6.15 -6.73
N GLU A 108 8.44 -5.59 -5.88
CA GLU A 108 8.79 -5.10 -4.55
C GLU A 108 7.82 -5.61 -3.46
N PRO A 109 8.18 -6.71 -2.79
CA PRO A 109 7.53 -7.12 -1.55
C PRO A 109 7.81 -6.15 -0.39
N ASN A 110 6.79 -5.84 0.40
CA ASN A 110 6.96 -5.06 1.62
C ASN A 110 7.58 -5.90 2.74
N THR A 111 8.71 -5.46 3.29
CA THR A 111 9.45 -6.19 4.35
C THR A 111 9.00 -5.87 5.78
N ILE A 112 8.03 -4.94 5.94
CA ILE A 112 7.51 -4.49 7.23
C ILE A 112 6.02 -4.83 7.36
N LEU A 113 5.19 -4.32 6.45
CA LEU A 113 3.75 -4.56 6.37
C LEU A 113 3.49 -5.95 5.75
N ARG A 114 3.60 -6.97 6.60
CA ARG A 114 3.34 -8.39 6.29
C ARG A 114 2.04 -8.84 6.95
N GLY A 115 1.43 -9.88 6.40
CA GLY A 115 0.09 -10.31 6.79
C GLY A 115 -1.00 -9.35 6.29
N THR A 116 -2.24 -9.62 6.67
CA THR A 116 -3.42 -8.86 6.23
C THR A 116 -4.39 -8.67 7.39
N VAL A 117 -5.21 -7.61 7.33
CA VAL A 117 -6.28 -7.40 8.32
C VAL A 117 -7.50 -8.21 7.93
N PHE A 118 -7.82 -8.18 6.64
CA PHE A 118 -8.89 -8.95 6.03
C PHE A 118 -8.31 -10.02 5.10
N ASN A 119 -9.10 -11.04 4.78
CA ASN A 119 -8.62 -12.13 3.94
C ASN A 119 -8.31 -11.62 2.52
N PRO A 120 -7.18 -12.05 1.91
CA PRO A 120 -6.92 -11.80 0.50
C PRO A 120 -8.05 -12.33 -0.38
N ILE A 121 -8.24 -11.69 -1.53
CA ILE A 121 -9.22 -12.10 -2.53
C ILE A 121 -8.53 -12.48 -3.83
N GLU A 122 -9.21 -13.25 -4.68
CA GLU A 122 -8.83 -13.40 -6.08
C GLU A 122 -9.69 -12.46 -6.94
N LYS A 123 -9.05 -11.75 -7.87
CA LYS A 123 -9.73 -10.84 -8.79
C LYS A 123 -9.15 -10.98 -10.20
N SER A 124 -10.03 -10.95 -11.20
CA SER A 124 -9.62 -10.82 -12.61
C SER A 124 -9.20 -9.38 -12.91
N LEU A 125 -8.45 -9.21 -13.99
CA LEU A 125 -8.25 -7.90 -14.60
C LEU A 125 -9.62 -7.21 -14.86
N SER A 126 -9.62 -5.88 -14.85
CA SER A 126 -10.79 -5.12 -15.29
C SER A 126 -11.04 -5.29 -16.79
N GLU A 127 -12.30 -5.17 -17.22
CA GLU A 127 -12.69 -5.37 -18.61
C GLU A 127 -11.91 -4.45 -19.56
N SER A 128 -11.69 -3.19 -19.17
CA SER A 128 -10.86 -2.26 -19.93
C SER A 128 -9.42 -2.77 -20.10
N THR A 129 -8.81 -3.28 -19.03
CA THR A 129 -7.44 -3.83 -19.08
C THR A 129 -7.37 -5.06 -19.98
N GLU A 130 -8.32 -5.98 -19.87
CA GLU A 130 -8.35 -7.18 -20.71
C GLU A 130 -8.51 -6.83 -22.19
N ASN A 131 -9.37 -5.86 -22.52
CA ASN A 131 -9.61 -5.42 -23.89
C ASN A 131 -8.41 -4.68 -24.49
N ILE A 132 -7.73 -3.85 -23.71
CA ILE A 132 -6.58 -3.07 -24.19
C ILE A 132 -5.35 -3.95 -24.42
N PHE A 133 -5.10 -4.91 -23.53
CA PHE A 133 -3.89 -5.75 -23.60
C PHE A 133 -4.13 -7.14 -24.20
N LEU A 134 -5.39 -7.51 -24.48
CA LEU A 134 -5.80 -8.81 -25.01
C LEU A 134 -5.29 -9.98 -24.14
N GLN A 135 -5.27 -9.77 -22.83
CA GLN A 135 -4.85 -10.75 -21.83
C GLN A 135 -5.92 -10.87 -20.75
N SER A 136 -6.17 -12.08 -20.28
CA SER A 136 -7.06 -12.35 -19.14
C SER A 136 -6.25 -13.11 -18.10
N GLN A 137 -6.27 -12.64 -16.86
CA GLN A 137 -5.61 -13.30 -15.74
C GLN A 137 -6.33 -12.99 -14.43
N LYS A 138 -6.14 -13.88 -13.45
CA LYS A 138 -6.55 -13.69 -12.07
C LYS A 138 -5.33 -13.55 -11.18
N MET A 139 -5.40 -12.64 -10.23
CA MET A 139 -4.38 -12.46 -9.21
C MET A 139 -4.97 -12.58 -7.82
N LYS A 140 -4.20 -13.17 -6.91
CA LYS A 140 -4.43 -13.00 -5.48
C LYS A 140 -3.98 -11.59 -5.09
N MET A 141 -4.84 -10.87 -4.40
CA MET A 141 -4.61 -9.50 -3.97
C MET A 141 -5.11 -9.25 -2.56
N LEU A 142 -4.63 -8.15 -1.96
CA LEU A 142 -5.21 -7.68 -0.70
C LEU A 142 -6.72 -7.39 -0.88
N SER A 143 -7.48 -7.51 0.21
CA SER A 143 -8.89 -7.10 0.20
C SER A 143 -9.01 -5.62 -0.15
N PHE A 144 -10.22 -5.20 -0.52
CA PHE A 144 -10.51 -3.80 -0.81
C PHE A 144 -10.09 -2.89 0.36
N GLU A 145 -10.45 -3.29 1.58
CA GLU A 145 -10.18 -2.58 2.82
C GLU A 145 -8.68 -2.41 3.04
N ASP A 146 -7.90 -3.47 2.88
CA ASP A 146 -6.44 -3.44 3.07
C ASP A 146 -5.72 -2.61 2.00
N LEU A 147 -6.16 -2.70 0.74
CA LEU A 147 -5.61 -1.89 -0.35
C LEU A 147 -5.80 -0.41 -0.11
N PHE A 148 -7.05 -0.01 0.17
CA PHE A 148 -7.39 1.39 0.32
C PHE A 148 -6.96 1.96 1.67
N ALA A 149 -6.88 1.16 2.74
CA ALA A 149 -6.25 1.58 4.00
C ALA A 149 -4.78 1.96 3.78
N GLY A 150 -4.03 1.13 3.05
CA GLY A 150 -2.66 1.44 2.65
C GLY A 150 -2.56 2.69 1.76
N LYS A 151 -3.53 2.88 0.86
CA LYS A 151 -3.60 4.05 -0.02
C LYS A 151 -3.89 5.34 0.76
N ILE A 152 -4.79 5.31 1.73
CA ILE A 152 -5.10 6.44 2.63
C ILE A 152 -3.85 6.82 3.43
N CYS A 153 -3.14 5.86 4.02
CA CYS A 153 -1.89 6.15 4.73
C CYS A 153 -0.83 6.79 3.81
N ALA A 154 -0.68 6.30 2.58
CA ALA A 154 0.24 6.90 1.61
C ALA A 154 -0.18 8.33 1.22
N ALA A 155 -1.48 8.56 0.99
CA ALA A 155 -2.02 9.88 0.67
C ALA A 155 -1.77 10.89 1.80
N LEU A 156 -1.99 10.50 3.06
CA LEU A 156 -1.76 11.36 4.23
C LEU A 156 -0.26 11.63 4.48
N ASP A 157 0.62 10.64 4.24
CA ASP A 157 2.05 10.78 4.50
C ASP A 157 2.77 11.63 3.44
N ARG A 158 2.77 11.16 2.18
CA ARG A 158 3.57 11.76 1.11
C ARG A 158 2.79 12.70 0.21
N GLN A 159 1.46 12.71 0.32
CA GLN A 159 0.54 13.57 -0.43
C GLN A 159 0.94 13.63 -1.91
N HIS A 160 1.08 12.49 -2.56
CA HIS A 160 1.41 12.47 -3.98
C HIS A 160 0.12 12.67 -4.80
N PRO A 161 0.14 13.44 -5.92
CA PRO A 161 -1.04 13.62 -6.78
C PRO A 161 -1.76 12.31 -7.14
N ARG A 162 -1.03 11.27 -7.57
CA ARG A 162 -1.60 9.93 -7.84
C ARG A 162 -2.29 9.24 -6.67
N ASP A 163 -1.84 9.47 -5.43
CA ASP A 163 -2.53 8.91 -4.27
C ASP A 163 -3.81 9.68 -4.00
N LEU A 164 -3.77 11.02 -4.07
CA LEU A 164 -4.95 11.86 -3.92
C LEU A 164 -5.98 11.57 -5.02
N PHE A 165 -5.54 11.28 -6.24
CA PHE A 165 -6.41 10.84 -7.33
C PHE A 165 -7.09 9.50 -7.01
N ASP A 166 -6.34 8.49 -6.57
CA ASP A 166 -6.94 7.22 -6.16
C ASP A 166 -7.93 7.40 -5.00
N ILE A 167 -7.66 8.35 -4.07
CA ILE A 167 -8.58 8.71 -2.99
C ILE A 167 -9.83 9.41 -3.52
N ARG A 168 -9.71 10.35 -4.47
CA ARG A 168 -10.88 10.99 -5.09
C ARG A 168 -11.81 9.92 -5.68
N LEU A 169 -11.24 8.98 -6.44
CA LEU A 169 -12.00 7.86 -7.01
C LEU A 169 -12.61 6.95 -5.95
N LEU A 170 -11.91 6.68 -4.85
CA LEU A 170 -12.47 5.93 -3.72
C LEU A 170 -13.71 6.66 -3.15
N LEU A 171 -13.59 7.96 -2.89
CA LEU A 171 -14.66 8.75 -2.28
C LEU A 171 -15.88 8.90 -3.20
N ASP A 172 -15.66 9.01 -4.52
CA ASP A 172 -16.72 9.11 -5.51
C ASP A 172 -17.53 7.83 -5.71
N ASN A 173 -16.94 6.66 -5.45
CA ASN A 173 -17.55 5.37 -5.81
C ASN A 173 -17.98 4.55 -4.60
N GLU A 174 -17.12 4.39 -3.59
CA GLU A 174 -17.39 3.52 -2.43
C GLU A 174 -17.46 4.28 -1.10
N GLY A 175 -16.77 5.41 -0.99
CA GLY A 175 -16.65 6.17 0.25
C GLY A 175 -15.75 5.48 1.29
N PHE A 176 -15.93 5.88 2.55
CA PHE A 176 -15.14 5.37 3.68
C PHE A 176 -16.01 4.51 4.60
N THR A 177 -16.08 3.22 4.30
CA THR A 177 -16.93 2.25 5.02
C THR A 177 -16.36 1.92 6.41
N PRO A 178 -17.19 1.39 7.34
CA PRO A 178 -16.70 0.97 8.67
C PRO A 178 -15.56 -0.07 8.61
N GLU A 179 -15.61 -1.02 7.69
CA GLU A 179 -14.58 -2.06 7.52
C GLU A 179 -13.27 -1.46 6.99
N LEU A 180 -13.36 -0.57 5.99
CA LEU A 180 -12.20 0.18 5.49
C LEU A 180 -11.61 1.09 6.56
N ARG A 181 -12.45 1.74 7.38
CA ARG A 181 -12.00 2.52 8.54
C ARG A 181 -11.23 1.65 9.54
N LYS A 182 -11.74 0.48 9.89
CA LYS A 182 -11.04 -0.45 10.78
C LYS A 182 -9.69 -0.92 10.21
N ALA A 183 -9.62 -1.24 8.91
CA ALA A 183 -8.34 -1.52 8.25
C ALA A 183 -7.41 -0.30 8.34
N PHE A 184 -7.90 0.90 8.06
CA PHE A 184 -7.13 2.13 8.17
C PHE A 184 -6.55 2.33 9.57
N ILE A 185 -7.29 2.07 10.64
CA ILE A 185 -6.79 2.13 12.03
C ILE A 185 -5.58 1.21 12.23
N ILE A 186 -5.63 -0.02 11.69
CA ILE A 186 -4.51 -0.96 11.78
C ILE A 186 -3.31 -0.51 10.93
N TYR A 187 -3.55 0.00 9.72
CA TYR A 187 -2.48 0.51 8.86
C TYR A 187 -1.81 1.77 9.45
N LEU A 188 -2.60 2.66 10.05
CA LEU A 188 -2.14 3.84 10.80
C LEU A 188 -1.25 3.40 11.97
N ALA A 189 -1.71 2.42 12.76
CA ALA A 189 -0.96 1.83 13.87
C ALA A 189 0.33 1.13 13.41
N SER A 190 0.34 0.59 12.18
CA SER A 190 1.48 -0.11 11.58
C SER A 190 2.49 0.81 10.90
N SER A 191 2.12 2.07 10.63
CA SER A 191 2.96 3.02 9.88
C SER A 191 4.27 3.30 10.60
N PRO A 192 5.41 3.50 9.90
CA PRO A 192 6.63 4.00 10.54
C PRO A 192 6.46 5.44 11.07
N ARG A 193 5.54 6.23 10.50
CA ARG A 193 5.25 7.59 10.95
C ARG A 193 4.52 7.61 12.29
N PRO A 194 4.69 8.67 13.11
CA PRO A 194 3.82 8.89 14.27
C PRO A 194 2.36 8.99 13.85
N MET A 195 1.46 8.31 14.57
CA MET A 195 0.03 8.29 14.24
C MET A 195 -0.57 9.70 14.21
N SER A 196 -0.15 10.57 15.14
CA SER A 196 -0.59 11.96 15.17
C SER A 196 -0.15 12.78 13.96
N GLU A 197 0.98 12.45 13.32
CA GLU A 197 1.45 13.14 12.11
C GLU A 197 0.72 12.67 10.85
N LEU A 198 0.18 11.45 10.84
CA LEU A 198 -0.67 10.99 9.74
C LEU A 198 -2.11 11.45 9.89
N LEU A 199 -2.60 11.50 11.12
CA LEU A 199 -3.93 12.04 11.41
C LEU A 199 -3.95 13.54 11.14
N LEU A 200 -2.92 14.29 11.53
CA LEU A 200 -2.80 15.72 11.26
C LEU A 200 -1.51 16.01 10.49
N PRO A 201 -1.49 15.76 9.16
CA PRO A 201 -0.31 15.95 8.34
C PRO A 201 -0.08 17.43 8.02
N ASN A 202 1.20 17.82 7.87
CA ASN A 202 1.54 19.11 7.30
C ASN A 202 1.18 19.12 5.81
N GLU A 203 0.52 20.17 5.33
CA GLU A 203 0.19 20.30 3.92
C GLU A 203 1.47 20.50 3.08
N LEU A 204 1.74 19.56 2.18
CA LEU A 204 2.86 19.63 1.25
C LEU A 204 2.44 20.34 -0.05
N ASP A 205 3.40 21.03 -0.68
CA ASP A 205 3.18 21.56 -2.02
C ASP A 205 3.20 20.41 -3.05
N LEU A 206 2.11 20.31 -3.80
CA LEU A 206 1.89 19.32 -4.86
C LEU A 206 2.38 19.81 -6.23
N GLY A 207 2.68 21.10 -6.39
CA GLY A 207 2.75 21.80 -7.68
C GLY A 207 3.71 21.16 -8.66
N GLN A 208 4.97 20.94 -8.24
CA GLN A 208 5.97 20.31 -9.10
C GLN A 208 5.57 18.89 -9.51
N LYS A 209 5.20 18.05 -8.54
CA LYS A 209 4.80 16.65 -8.79
C LYS A 209 3.55 16.54 -9.66
N TYR A 210 2.62 17.49 -9.53
CA TYR A 210 1.43 17.53 -10.36
C TYR A 210 1.80 17.71 -11.83
N HIS A 211 2.58 18.74 -12.14
CA HIS A 211 2.94 19.08 -13.53
C HIS A 211 3.93 18.08 -14.15
N GLU A 212 4.95 17.64 -13.39
CA GLU A 212 6.03 16.81 -13.94
C GLU A 212 5.70 15.31 -13.94
N GLU A 213 4.98 14.84 -12.91
CA GLU A 213 4.80 13.42 -12.67
C GLU A 213 3.36 12.93 -12.85
N PHE A 214 2.34 13.80 -12.91
CA PHE A 214 0.94 13.34 -12.86
C PHE A 214 0.05 13.73 -14.04
N VAL A 215 0.18 14.94 -14.59
CA VAL A 215 -0.69 15.42 -15.70
C VAL A 215 -0.70 14.45 -16.90
N ASP A 216 0.44 13.87 -17.27
CA ASP A 216 0.52 12.91 -18.39
C ASP A 216 0.15 11.46 -18.00
N MET A 217 -0.23 11.20 -16.74
CA MET A 217 -0.48 9.85 -16.22
C MET A 217 -1.95 9.46 -16.13
N THR A 218 -2.89 10.40 -16.25
CA THR A 218 -4.33 10.16 -16.10
C THR A 218 -5.05 10.22 -17.44
N GLU A 219 -6.07 9.39 -17.62
CA GLU A 219 -6.96 9.50 -18.79
C GLU A 219 -7.99 10.62 -18.62
N HIS A 220 -8.37 10.89 -17.36
CA HIS A 220 -9.28 11.97 -17.00
C HIS A 220 -8.50 13.18 -16.48
N GLU A 221 -8.81 14.36 -16.99
CA GLU A 221 -8.27 15.60 -16.44
C GLU A 221 -8.85 15.83 -15.04
N ILE A 222 -7.97 15.89 -14.04
CA ILE A 222 -8.30 16.37 -12.69
C ILE A 222 -7.44 17.58 -12.40
N SER A 223 -8.06 18.66 -11.93
CA SER A 223 -7.34 19.90 -11.64
C SER A 223 -6.49 19.77 -10.38
N TYR A 224 -5.45 20.60 -10.30
CA TYR A 224 -4.62 20.74 -9.11
C TYR A 224 -5.46 21.07 -7.87
N GLU A 225 -6.43 21.97 -8.02
CA GLU A 225 -7.35 22.40 -6.95
C GLU A 225 -8.21 21.24 -6.46
N SER A 226 -8.69 20.38 -7.36
CA SER A 226 -9.49 19.20 -7.00
C SER A 226 -8.69 18.22 -6.14
N LEU A 227 -7.39 18.04 -6.41
CA LEU A 227 -6.51 17.21 -5.58
C LEU A 227 -6.29 17.84 -4.19
N LEU A 228 -6.12 19.16 -4.11
CA LEU A 228 -6.03 19.88 -2.84
C LEU A 228 -7.29 19.73 -2.00
N ASP A 229 -8.46 19.84 -2.63
CA ASP A 229 -9.74 19.68 -1.95
C ASP A 229 -9.96 18.22 -1.52
N THR A 230 -9.54 17.25 -2.34
CA THR A 230 -9.53 15.83 -1.96
C THR A 230 -8.68 15.57 -0.71
N ARG A 231 -7.51 16.23 -0.59
CA ARG A 231 -6.69 16.15 0.62
C ARG A 231 -7.45 16.64 1.85
N LYS A 232 -8.09 17.82 1.76
CA LYS A 232 -8.86 18.40 2.88
C LYS A 232 -10.04 17.52 3.26
N GLU A 233 -10.77 17.02 2.26
CA GLU A 233 -11.89 16.11 2.45
C GLU A 233 -11.45 14.83 3.15
N LEU A 234 -10.34 14.21 2.71
CA LEU A 234 -9.79 13.01 3.34
C LEU A 234 -9.43 13.25 4.82
N ILE A 235 -8.74 14.34 5.13
CA ILE A 235 -8.34 14.67 6.51
C ILE A 235 -9.58 14.84 7.39
N ASN A 236 -10.56 15.62 6.92
CA ASN A 236 -11.81 15.86 7.65
C ASN A 236 -12.62 14.57 7.84
N LEU A 237 -12.68 13.73 6.81
CA LEU A 237 -13.39 12.46 6.86
C LEU A 237 -12.75 11.50 7.86
N VAL A 238 -11.42 11.37 7.86
CA VAL A 238 -10.70 10.56 8.85
C VAL A 238 -10.97 11.07 10.26
N HIS A 239 -10.90 12.38 10.50
CA HIS A 239 -11.11 12.96 11.84
C HIS A 239 -12.52 12.75 12.36
N SER A 240 -13.52 12.91 11.50
CA SER A 240 -14.93 12.82 11.89
C SER A 240 -15.46 11.39 12.01
N SER A 241 -14.76 10.41 11.44
CA SER A 241 -15.24 9.02 11.37
C SER A 241 -14.63 8.06 12.39
N ILE A 242 -13.47 8.37 12.99
CA ILE A 242 -12.84 7.47 13.99
C ILE A 242 -13.74 7.36 15.23
N GLU A 243 -14.13 6.13 15.54
CA GLU A 243 -15.06 5.84 16.64
C GLU A 243 -14.36 5.88 18.00
N PRO A 244 -15.10 6.11 19.10
CA PRO A 244 -14.54 6.14 20.45
C PRO A 244 -13.65 4.93 20.80
N GLU A 245 -14.08 3.72 20.46
CA GLU A 245 -13.35 2.47 20.73
C GLU A 245 -12.04 2.40 19.92
N GLU A 246 -12.02 2.97 18.71
CA GLU A 246 -10.83 3.04 17.88
C GLU A 246 -9.83 4.07 18.40
N LYS A 247 -10.32 5.21 18.91
CA LYS A 247 -9.48 6.20 19.61
C LYS A 247 -8.83 5.56 20.83
N GLU A 248 -9.61 4.83 21.63
CA GLU A 248 -9.12 4.11 22.81
C GLU A 248 -8.11 3.02 22.43
N PHE A 249 -8.34 2.30 21.33
CA PHE A 249 -7.36 1.35 20.80
C PHE A 249 -6.03 2.02 20.46
N LEU A 250 -6.03 3.13 19.70
CA LEU A 250 -4.80 3.82 19.32
C LEU A 250 -4.04 4.36 20.55
N ILE A 251 -4.77 4.82 21.57
CA ILE A 251 -4.21 5.30 22.85
C ILE A 251 -3.58 4.14 23.63
N SER A 252 -4.30 3.04 23.83
CA SER A 252 -3.80 1.86 24.55
C SER A 252 -2.58 1.26 23.87
N LEU A 253 -2.57 1.21 22.53
CA LEU A 253 -1.39 0.85 21.74
C LEU A 253 -0.22 1.81 22.00
N LYS A 254 -0.46 3.13 22.00
CA LYS A 254 0.58 4.14 22.26
C LYS A 254 1.12 4.09 23.69
N GLN A 255 0.30 3.63 24.64
CA GLN A 255 0.69 3.30 26.01
C GLN A 255 1.50 1.99 26.10
N GLY A 256 1.53 1.18 25.05
CA GLY A 256 2.27 -0.08 25.01
C GLY A 256 1.50 -1.28 25.55
N GLU A 257 0.23 -1.10 25.92
CA GLU A 257 -0.69 -2.12 26.44
C GLU A 257 -2.00 -2.11 25.62
N PRO A 258 -1.94 -2.45 24.32
CA PRO A 258 -3.10 -2.38 23.43
C PRO A 258 -4.25 -3.26 23.89
N ASN A 259 -5.45 -2.69 23.90
CA ASN A 259 -6.69 -3.42 24.11
C ASN A 259 -7.27 -3.93 22.78
N TRP A 260 -6.89 -5.14 22.38
CA TRP A 260 -7.27 -5.75 21.10
C TRP A 260 -8.78 -5.97 20.93
N GLN A 261 -9.53 -6.09 22.02
CA GLN A 261 -10.96 -6.38 21.97
C GLN A 261 -11.77 -5.22 21.38
N LEU A 262 -11.24 -3.99 21.43
CA LEU A 262 -11.90 -2.77 20.96
C LEU A 262 -12.18 -2.77 19.44
N LEU A 263 -11.35 -3.43 18.62
CA LEU A 263 -11.53 -3.42 17.17
C LEU A 263 -12.39 -4.57 16.64
N SER A 264 -12.56 -5.63 17.42
CA SER A 264 -13.24 -6.87 17.00
C SER A 264 -12.66 -7.46 15.71
N LEU A 265 -11.34 -7.37 15.53
CA LEU A 265 -10.61 -7.94 14.40
C LEU A 265 -9.76 -9.11 14.87
N PRO A 266 -9.82 -10.29 14.22
CA PRO A 266 -9.01 -11.43 14.59
C PRO A 266 -7.53 -11.21 14.22
N ASN A 267 -6.62 -11.78 15.00
CA ASN A 267 -5.19 -11.94 14.67
C ASN A 267 -4.39 -10.65 14.39
N ILE A 268 -4.97 -9.46 14.56
CA ILE A 268 -4.26 -8.18 14.39
C ILE A 268 -3.08 -8.01 15.35
N SER A 269 -3.14 -8.69 16.51
CA SER A 269 -2.04 -8.72 17.48
C SER A 269 -0.81 -9.45 16.95
N GLU A 270 -0.95 -10.29 15.93
CA GLU A 270 0.17 -11.06 15.37
C GLU A 270 0.86 -10.33 14.20
N LEU A 271 0.26 -9.23 13.71
CA LEU A 271 0.78 -8.49 12.57
C LEU A 271 2.19 -7.94 12.86
N PRO A 272 3.20 -8.31 12.04
CA PRO A 272 4.59 -7.93 12.30
C PRO A 272 4.85 -6.44 12.42
N ALA A 273 4.14 -5.60 11.66
CA ALA A 273 4.30 -4.15 11.74
C ALA A 273 3.77 -3.56 13.05
N ILE A 274 2.67 -4.10 13.57
CA ILE A 274 2.11 -3.73 14.89
C ILE A 274 3.07 -4.17 16.00
N GLN A 275 3.58 -5.41 15.92
CA GLN A 275 4.57 -5.91 16.88
C GLN A 275 5.84 -5.07 16.87
N TRP A 276 6.32 -4.68 15.70
CA TRP A 276 7.46 -3.76 15.56
C TRP A 276 7.17 -2.38 16.17
N LYS A 277 5.97 -1.83 15.95
CA LYS A 277 5.54 -0.57 16.58
C LYS A 277 5.57 -0.67 18.10
N LEU A 278 5.03 -1.75 18.67
CA LEU A 278 5.01 -2.00 20.12
C LEU A 278 6.41 -2.09 20.71
N GLN A 279 7.30 -2.85 20.08
CA GLN A 279 8.70 -2.93 20.50
C GLN A 279 9.37 -1.55 20.53
N ASN A 280 9.09 -0.70 19.53
CA ASN A 280 9.63 0.66 19.50
C ASN A 280 9.04 1.54 20.61
N ILE A 281 7.73 1.43 20.89
CA ILE A 281 7.07 2.16 21.97
C ILE A 281 7.64 1.77 23.34
N GLN A 282 7.86 0.48 23.58
CA GLN A 282 8.43 -0.03 24.83
C GLN A 282 9.87 0.42 25.07
N LYS A 283 10.63 0.72 24.00
CA LYS A 283 11.99 1.27 24.06
C LYS A 283 12.04 2.79 24.25
N MET A 284 10.90 3.50 24.16
CA MET A 284 10.86 4.95 24.36
C MET A 284 11.14 5.29 25.82
N SER A 285 11.81 6.43 26.07
CA SER A 285 11.86 6.99 27.42
C SER A 285 10.47 7.47 27.84
N GLU A 286 10.19 7.43 29.14
CA GLU A 286 8.87 7.81 29.68
C GLU A 286 8.46 9.23 29.24
N VAL A 287 9.39 10.18 29.29
CA VAL A 287 9.16 11.57 28.83
C VAL A 287 8.73 11.63 27.36
N LYS A 288 9.44 10.91 26.46
CA LYS A 288 9.10 10.89 25.03
C LYS A 288 7.77 10.18 24.78
N LYS A 289 7.49 9.13 25.55
CA LYS A 289 6.25 8.36 25.45
C LYS A 289 5.05 9.21 25.85
N GLN A 290 5.13 9.90 26.99
CA GLN A 290 4.10 10.83 27.46
C GLN A 290 3.86 11.99 26.49
N ALA A 291 4.94 12.62 25.97
CA ALA A 291 4.79 13.69 24.98
C ALA A 291 4.10 13.20 23.68
N ALA A 292 4.50 12.04 23.18
CA ALA A 292 3.89 11.48 21.97
C ALA A 292 2.45 10.98 22.21
N LEU A 293 2.12 10.54 23.42
CA LEU A 293 0.76 10.17 23.82
C LEU A 293 -0.13 11.42 23.93
N ALA A 294 0.35 12.48 24.57
CA ALA A 294 -0.37 13.75 24.68
C ALA A 294 -0.71 14.33 23.29
N LYS A 295 0.28 14.36 22.38
CA LYS A 295 0.05 14.80 20.99
C LYS A 295 -0.98 13.94 20.25
N LEU A 296 -1.00 12.62 20.50
CA LEU A 296 -1.99 11.73 19.90
C LEU A 296 -3.39 12.02 20.44
N LYS A 297 -3.53 12.17 21.76
CA LYS A 297 -4.80 12.51 22.42
C LYS A 297 -5.37 13.83 21.92
N GLU A 298 -4.53 14.86 21.82
CA GLU A 298 -4.91 16.16 21.26
C GLU A 298 -5.50 16.03 19.86
N VAL A 299 -4.81 15.32 18.95
CA VAL A 299 -5.29 15.11 17.57
C VAL A 299 -6.57 14.26 17.51
N LEU A 300 -6.77 13.34 18.46
CA LEU A 300 -7.97 12.51 18.55
C LEU A 300 -9.15 13.23 19.27
N GLY A 301 -8.90 14.37 19.91
CA GLY A 301 -9.88 15.16 20.65
C GLY A 301 -10.33 14.52 21.97
N VAL A 302 -9.40 13.90 22.72
CA VAL A 302 -9.65 13.16 23.97
C VAL A 302 -8.65 13.47 25.08
#